data_AF-A0A8T4KNP5-F1
#
_entry.id   AF-A0A8T4KNP5-F1
#
_cell.length_a   1.000
_cell.length_b   1.000
_cell.length_c   1.000
_cell.angle_alpha   90.00
_cell.angle_beta   90.00
_cell.angle_gamma   90.00
#
_symmetry.space_group_name_H-M   'P 1'
#
loop_
_entity.id
_entity.type
_entity.pdbx_description
1 polymer ?
#
loop_
_entity_poly.entity_id
_entity_poly.type
_entity_poly.pdbx_seq_one_letter_code
_entity_poly.pdbx_strand_id
1 'polypeptide(L)'
;MDQNNLKGIRLEEAVGKLFERQGYANVQLDRLMKGTSGATHEIDVYGEKITKSGLWRRSARTGAAECKYKANGMKVEKKEVSDFVVKLHDLSIDYGVFVTTSSFTEDATNLAKYYNVETMDARISNEMFKKNGIDYYSRIHHLGIKVDGPAVDAARTVVDIADKLGILKAVFGN
;
A
#
# COMPACT_ATOMS: atom_id res chain seq x y z
N MET A 1 13.06 -2.34 14.44
CA MET A 1 12.03 -2.75 13.47
C MET A 1 12.67 -3.78 12.56
N ASP A 2 12.08 -4.98 12.39
CA ASP A 2 12.69 -6.01 11.54
C ASP A 2 12.56 -5.65 10.05
N GLN A 3 13.40 -6.28 9.21
CA GLN A 3 13.45 -5.98 7.78
C GLN A 3 12.15 -6.35 7.04
N ASN A 4 11.36 -7.30 7.52
CA ASN A 4 10.11 -7.69 6.88
C ASN A 4 9.01 -6.67 7.19
N ASN A 5 8.99 -6.13 8.41
CA ASN A 5 8.08 -5.07 8.79
C ASN A 5 8.32 -3.80 7.95
N LEU A 6 9.59 -3.41 7.76
CA LEU A 6 9.95 -2.29 6.89
C LEU A 6 9.51 -2.50 5.42
N LYS A 7 9.49 -3.75 4.94
CA LYS A 7 9.02 -4.06 3.59
C LYS A 7 7.50 -4.05 3.50
N GLY A 8 6.79 -4.45 4.55
CA GLY A 8 5.33 -4.31 4.68
C GLY A 8 4.91 -2.85 4.56
N ILE A 9 5.48 -1.99 5.41
CA ILE A 9 5.21 -0.53 5.40
C ILE A 9 5.44 0.08 4.02
N ARG A 10 6.51 -0.32 3.31
CA ARG A 10 6.79 0.20 1.96
C ARG A 10 5.82 -0.28 0.90
N LEU A 11 5.25 -1.47 1.07
CA LEU A 11 4.19 -1.95 0.19
C LEU A 11 2.95 -1.05 0.37
N GLU A 12 2.58 -0.78 1.61
CA GLU A 12 1.45 0.08 1.98
C GLU A 12 1.64 1.50 1.44
N GLU A 13 2.83 2.10 1.60
CA GLU A 13 3.18 3.40 1.01
C GLU A 13 3.04 3.40 -0.52
N ALA A 14 3.45 2.32 -1.20
CA ALA A 14 3.35 2.22 -2.65
C ALA A 14 1.89 2.08 -3.11
N VAL A 15 1.08 1.32 -2.37
CA VAL A 15 -0.36 1.16 -2.62
C VAL A 15 -1.12 2.46 -2.31
N GLY A 16 -0.75 3.19 -1.25
CA GLY A 16 -1.28 4.51 -0.95
C GLY A 16 -1.06 5.49 -2.11
N LYS A 17 0.17 5.57 -2.64
CA LYS A 17 0.46 6.36 -3.85
C LYS A 17 -0.34 5.89 -5.05
N LEU A 18 -0.57 4.58 -5.20
CA LEU A 18 -1.39 4.05 -6.27
C LEU A 18 -2.85 4.55 -6.15
N PHE A 19 -3.41 4.55 -4.95
CA PHE A 19 -4.74 5.11 -4.68
C PHE A 19 -4.82 6.58 -5.08
N GLU A 20 -3.84 7.39 -4.66
CA GLU A 20 -3.77 8.81 -5.04
C GLU A 20 -3.72 8.99 -6.57
N ARG A 21 -2.87 8.21 -7.26
CA ARG A 21 -2.73 8.24 -8.73
C ARG A 21 -4.01 7.78 -9.45
N GLN A 22 -4.79 6.93 -8.81
CA GLN A 22 -6.10 6.50 -9.30
C GLN A 22 -7.23 7.49 -8.97
N GLY A 23 -6.92 8.62 -8.31
CA GLY A 23 -7.86 9.69 -8.01
C GLY A 23 -8.66 9.48 -6.73
N TYR A 24 -8.20 8.64 -5.81
CA TYR A 24 -8.64 8.70 -4.42
C TYR A 24 -8.00 9.91 -3.73
N ALA A 25 -8.75 10.53 -2.83
CA ALA A 25 -8.36 11.61 -1.95
C ALA A 25 -8.37 11.12 -0.49
N ASN A 26 -7.84 11.94 0.43
CA ASN A 26 -7.78 11.64 1.87
C ASN A 26 -7.12 10.28 2.17
N VAL A 27 -6.11 9.91 1.37
CA VAL A 27 -5.44 8.62 1.51
C VAL A 27 -4.72 8.55 2.84
N GLN A 28 -5.01 7.51 3.62
CA GLN A 28 -4.48 7.28 4.95
C GLN A 28 -3.92 5.87 5.03
N LEU A 29 -2.75 5.73 5.66
CA LEU A 29 -2.16 4.45 6.00
C LEU A 29 -2.52 4.08 7.44
N ASP A 30 -2.55 2.79 7.75
CA ASP A 30 -2.78 2.24 9.10
C ASP A 30 -4.01 2.85 9.80
N ARG A 31 -5.10 3.01 9.03
CA ARG A 31 -6.28 3.74 9.51
C ARG A 31 -7.09 2.85 10.45
N LEU A 32 -7.17 3.25 11.72
CA LEU A 32 -8.07 2.64 12.70
C LEU A 32 -9.50 3.17 12.52
N MET A 33 -10.47 2.26 12.39
CA MET A 33 -11.88 2.58 12.19
C MET A 33 -12.77 1.66 13.03
N LYS A 34 -13.87 2.20 13.55
CA LYS A 34 -14.85 1.42 14.31
C LYS A 34 -15.95 0.94 13.36
N GLY A 35 -16.13 -0.37 13.28
CA GLY A 35 -17.17 -1.01 12.47
C GLY A 35 -18.54 -0.98 13.13
N THR A 36 -19.56 -1.35 12.36
CA THR A 36 -20.95 -1.44 12.81
C THR A 36 -21.16 -2.47 13.92
N SER A 37 -20.31 -3.51 13.99
CA SER A 37 -20.26 -4.50 15.06
C SER A 37 -19.74 -3.94 16.40
N GLY A 38 -19.15 -2.73 16.39
CA GLY A 38 -18.44 -2.16 17.52
C GLY A 38 -16.97 -2.58 17.62
N ALA A 39 -16.50 -3.49 16.78
CA ALA A 39 -15.07 -3.83 16.68
C ALA A 39 -14.26 -2.68 16.08
N THR A 40 -13.00 -2.57 16.48
CA THR A 40 -12.03 -1.68 15.84
C THR A 40 -11.21 -2.48 14.83
N HIS A 41 -11.14 -1.98 13.60
CA HIS A 41 -10.38 -2.56 12.50
C HIS A 41 -9.28 -1.60 12.10
N GLU A 42 -8.12 -2.17 11.76
CA GLU A 42 -7.04 -1.46 11.07
C GLU A 42 -7.14 -1.77 9.57
N ILE A 43 -7.07 -0.72 8.76
CA ILE A 43 -7.02 -0.77 7.30
C ILE A 43 -5.70 -0.19 6.83
N ASP A 44 -4.88 -1.02 6.18
CA ASP A 44 -3.52 -0.67 5.79
C ASP A 44 -3.48 0.53 4.83
N VAL A 45 -4.42 0.61 3.89
CA VAL A 45 -4.61 1.79 3.03
C VAL A 45 -6.10 2.09 2.89
N TYR A 46 -6.50 3.31 3.21
CA TYR A 46 -7.86 3.80 3.00
C TYR A 46 -7.85 5.03 2.09
N GLY A 47 -8.87 5.20 1.24
CA GLY A 47 -9.07 6.43 0.49
C GLY A 47 -10.53 6.69 0.11
N GLU A 48 -10.84 7.93 -0.26
CA GLU A 48 -12.17 8.37 -0.69
C GLU A 48 -12.13 8.90 -2.11
N LYS A 49 -13.01 8.42 -2.99
CA LYS A 49 -13.08 8.87 -4.37
C LYS A 49 -14.45 9.46 -4.66
N ILE A 50 -14.48 10.73 -5.04
CA ILE A 50 -15.70 11.37 -5.54
C ILE A 50 -15.80 11.06 -7.02
N THR A 51 -16.75 10.23 -7.39
CA THR A 51 -17.11 9.98 -8.78
C THR A 51 -18.23 10.93 -9.20
N LYS A 52 -18.04 11.64 -10.32
CA LYS A 52 -19.11 12.42 -10.94
C LYS A 52 -19.87 11.49 -11.88
N SER A 53 -21.17 11.32 -11.65
CA SER A 53 -22.07 10.64 -12.57
C SER A 53 -23.02 11.69 -13.17
N GLY A 54 -22.68 12.16 -14.37
CA GLY A 54 -23.41 13.25 -15.04
C GLY A 54 -23.18 14.63 -14.41
N LEU A 55 -23.99 15.61 -14.84
CA LEU A 55 -23.80 17.03 -14.49
C LEU A 55 -24.11 17.35 -13.02
N TRP A 56 -24.90 16.51 -12.33
CA TRP A 56 -25.47 16.84 -11.01
C TRP A 56 -25.31 15.76 -9.92
N ARG A 57 -24.85 14.54 -10.22
CA ARG A 57 -24.67 13.50 -9.18
C ARG A 57 -23.20 13.30 -8.85
N ARG A 58 -22.89 13.42 -7.56
CA ARG A 58 -21.61 13.03 -6.97
C ARG A 58 -21.86 11.80 -6.09
N SER A 59 -21.14 10.73 -6.34
CA SER A 59 -21.11 9.56 -5.47
C SER A 59 -19.73 9.47 -4.83
N ALA A 60 -19.68 9.52 -3.49
CA ALA A 60 -18.47 9.15 -2.76
C ALA A 60 -18.35 7.62 -2.78
N ARG A 61 -17.17 7.13 -3.10
CA ARG A 61 -16.79 5.73 -2.94
C ARG A 61 -15.63 5.66 -1.98
N THR A 62 -15.72 4.78 -1.01
CA THR A 62 -14.63 4.44 -0.11
C THR A 62 -13.86 3.26 -0.68
N GLY A 63 -12.54 3.34 -0.64
CA GLY A 63 -11.63 2.29 -1.05
C GLY A 63 -10.77 1.86 0.12
N ALA A 64 -10.52 0.56 0.25
CA ALA A 64 -9.53 0.02 1.16
C ALA A 64 -8.61 -0.98 0.47
N ALA A 65 -7.37 -1.05 0.94
CA ALA A 65 -6.46 -2.12 0.63
C ALA A 65 -5.94 -2.82 1.89
N GLU A 66 -5.83 -4.14 1.81
CA GLU A 66 -5.02 -4.96 2.73
C GLU A 66 -3.74 -5.35 1.98
N CYS A 67 -2.59 -5.14 2.61
CA CYS A 67 -1.26 -5.33 2.06
C CYS A 67 -0.54 -6.46 2.80
N LYS A 68 -0.06 -7.47 2.07
CA LYS A 68 0.70 -8.57 2.66
C LYS A 68 2.04 -8.77 1.99
N TYR A 69 3.10 -8.35 2.67
CA TYR A 69 4.44 -8.79 2.32
C TYR A 69 4.62 -10.28 2.65
N LYS A 70 4.81 -11.10 1.62
CA LYS A 70 5.14 -12.52 1.75
C LYS A 70 6.38 -12.85 0.93
N ALA A 71 7.23 -13.73 1.45
CA ALA A 71 8.35 -14.26 0.70
C ALA A 71 7.84 -15.07 -0.51
N ASN A 72 8.70 -15.21 -1.51
CA ASN A 72 8.35 -15.93 -2.73
C ASN A 72 7.95 -17.39 -2.41
N GLY A 73 6.88 -17.88 -3.03
CA GLY A 73 6.33 -19.21 -2.78
C GLY A 73 5.40 -19.32 -1.58
N MET A 74 5.37 -18.34 -0.66
CA MET A 74 4.37 -18.30 0.42
C MET A 74 3.12 -17.60 -0.08
N LYS A 75 2.04 -18.37 -0.28
CA LYS A 75 0.79 -17.85 -0.83
C LYS A 75 -0.06 -17.16 0.23
N VAL A 76 -0.90 -16.23 -0.20
CA VAL A 76 -1.98 -15.69 0.63
C VAL A 76 -3.08 -16.74 0.71
N GLU A 77 -3.46 -17.08 1.94
CA GLU A 77 -4.43 -18.10 2.27
C GLU A 77 -5.85 -17.53 2.26
N LYS A 78 -6.84 -18.41 2.05
CA LYS A 78 -8.27 -18.03 2.05
C LYS A 78 -8.68 -17.26 3.32
N LYS A 79 -8.14 -17.66 4.48
CA LYS A 79 -8.46 -17.00 5.76
C LYS A 79 -8.06 -15.51 5.75
N GLU A 80 -6.90 -15.17 5.20
CA GLU A 80 -6.42 -13.78 5.16
C GLU A 80 -7.38 -12.90 4.34
N VAL A 81 -7.83 -13.39 3.18
CA VAL A 81 -8.84 -12.70 2.37
C VAL A 81 -10.19 -12.63 3.09
N SER A 82 -10.60 -13.70 3.76
CA SER A 82 -11.85 -13.74 4.53
C SER A 82 -11.85 -12.70 5.66
N ASP A 83 -10.74 -12.55 6.38
CA ASP A 83 -10.61 -11.56 7.43
C ASP A 83 -10.78 -10.13 6.86
N PHE A 84 -10.15 -9.85 5.70
CA PHE A 84 -10.33 -8.55 5.02
C PHE A 84 -11.76 -8.30 4.55
N VAL A 85 -12.44 -9.31 3.98
CA VAL A 85 -13.86 -9.21 3.58
C VAL A 85 -14.73 -8.83 4.78
N VAL A 86 -14.50 -9.43 5.95
CA VAL A 86 -15.23 -9.08 7.18
C VAL A 86 -15.00 -7.61 7.55
N LYS A 87 -13.76 -7.12 7.48
CA LYS A 87 -13.46 -5.68 7.72
C LYS A 87 -14.24 -4.78 6.76
N LEU A 88 -14.23 -5.09 5.46
CA LEU A 88 -14.90 -4.28 4.43
C LEU A 88 -16.41 -4.16 4.70
N HIS A 89 -17.06 -5.29 4.99
CA HIS A 89 -18.49 -5.30 5.29
C HIS A 89 -18.81 -4.54 6.57
N ASP A 90 -18.05 -4.77 7.64
CA ASP A 90 -18.30 -4.14 8.93
C ASP A 90 -18.03 -2.62 8.92
N LEU A 91 -17.14 -2.16 8.05
CA LEU A 91 -16.84 -0.75 7.82
C LEU A 91 -17.69 -0.11 6.71
N SER A 92 -18.55 -0.89 6.04
CA SER A 92 -19.34 -0.45 4.87
C SER A 92 -18.48 0.18 3.76
N ILE A 93 -17.33 -0.44 3.45
CA ILE A 93 -16.41 0.04 2.41
C ILE A 93 -16.84 -0.46 1.03
N ASP A 94 -16.87 0.44 0.05
CA ASP A 94 -17.45 0.17 -1.28
C ASP A 94 -16.54 -0.66 -2.19
N TYR A 95 -15.22 -0.50 -2.06
CA TYR A 95 -14.22 -1.15 -2.92
C TYR A 95 -13.05 -1.65 -2.08
N GLY A 96 -12.72 -2.94 -2.24
CA GLY A 96 -11.59 -3.57 -1.59
C GLY A 96 -10.59 -4.13 -2.58
N VAL A 97 -9.30 -3.97 -2.29
CA VAL A 97 -8.21 -4.65 -3.00
C VAL A 97 -7.26 -5.34 -2.02
N PHE A 98 -6.94 -6.61 -2.26
CA PHE A 98 -5.93 -7.33 -1.50
C PHE A 98 -4.63 -7.35 -2.31
N VAL A 99 -3.55 -6.81 -1.77
CA VAL A 99 -2.25 -6.67 -2.44
C VAL A 99 -1.20 -7.54 -1.75
N THR A 100 -0.40 -8.27 -2.51
CA THR A 100 0.72 -9.05 -1.96
C THR A 100 1.96 -9.03 -2.85
N THR A 101 3.13 -9.22 -2.25
CA THR A 101 4.40 -9.45 -2.97
C THR A 101 4.63 -10.89 -3.40
N SER A 102 3.65 -11.78 -3.17
CA SER A 102 3.69 -13.18 -3.58
C SER A 102 2.50 -13.49 -4.49
N SER A 103 1.83 -14.62 -4.29
CA SER A 103 0.65 -15.04 -5.05
C SER A 103 -0.46 -15.50 -4.10
N PHE A 104 -1.64 -15.74 -4.64
CA PHE A 104 -2.80 -16.23 -3.90
C PHE A 104 -2.96 -17.74 -4.07
N THR A 105 -3.54 -18.39 -3.07
CA THR A 105 -4.15 -19.71 -3.27
C THR A 105 -5.39 -19.58 -4.18
N GLU A 106 -5.80 -20.71 -4.77
CA GLU A 106 -7.00 -20.75 -5.62
C GLU A 106 -8.25 -20.39 -4.80
N ASP A 107 -8.38 -20.95 -3.59
CA ASP A 107 -9.48 -20.64 -2.69
C ASP A 107 -9.54 -19.17 -2.25
N ALA A 108 -8.37 -18.53 -2.03
CA ALA A 108 -8.30 -17.10 -1.75
C ALA A 108 -8.81 -16.27 -2.95
N THR A 109 -8.40 -16.62 -4.16
CA THR A 109 -8.84 -15.96 -5.40
C THR A 109 -10.34 -16.14 -5.63
N ASN A 110 -10.85 -17.35 -5.44
CA ASN A 110 -12.27 -17.67 -5.58
C ASN A 110 -13.13 -16.89 -4.58
N LEU A 111 -12.68 -16.80 -3.33
CA LEU A 111 -13.37 -16.03 -2.30
C LEU A 111 -13.36 -14.52 -2.62
N ALA A 112 -12.20 -13.96 -2.97
CA ALA A 112 -12.08 -12.55 -3.33
C ALA A 112 -13.02 -12.19 -4.49
N LYS A 113 -13.04 -13.01 -5.54
CA LYS A 113 -13.94 -12.85 -6.68
C LYS A 113 -15.41 -12.87 -6.27
N TYR A 114 -15.82 -13.81 -5.41
CA TYR A 114 -17.20 -13.90 -4.94
C TYR A 114 -17.66 -12.63 -4.21
N TYR A 115 -16.78 -12.04 -3.39
CA TYR A 115 -17.06 -10.80 -2.65
C TYR A 115 -16.69 -9.51 -3.40
N ASN A 116 -16.32 -9.59 -4.69
CA ASN A 116 -15.86 -8.47 -5.50
C ASN A 116 -14.65 -7.70 -4.90
N VAL A 117 -13.76 -8.42 -4.22
CA VAL A 117 -12.46 -7.91 -3.78
C VAL A 117 -11.45 -8.13 -4.92
N GLU A 118 -10.79 -7.06 -5.35
CA GLU A 118 -9.72 -7.14 -6.34
C GLU A 118 -8.47 -7.78 -5.72
N THR A 119 -7.73 -8.57 -6.48
CA THR A 119 -6.47 -9.18 -6.02
C THR A 119 -5.32 -8.69 -6.87
N MET A 120 -4.27 -8.17 -6.23
CA MET A 120 -3.02 -7.78 -6.88
C MET A 120 -1.89 -8.64 -6.33
N ASP A 121 -1.48 -9.65 -7.10
CA ASP A 121 -0.30 -10.45 -6.79
C ASP A 121 1.00 -9.67 -7.12
N ALA A 122 2.16 -10.30 -6.92
CA ALA A 122 3.44 -9.70 -7.22
C ALA A 122 3.53 -9.19 -8.66
N ARG A 123 2.99 -9.93 -9.63
CA ARG A 123 3.09 -9.54 -11.03
C ARG A 123 2.22 -8.32 -11.30
N ILE A 124 0.95 -8.35 -10.87
CA ILE A 124 -0.02 -7.28 -11.09
C ILE A 124 0.40 -6.01 -10.37
N SER A 125 0.79 -6.10 -9.10
CA SER A 125 1.24 -4.94 -8.32
C SER A 125 2.45 -4.27 -8.97
N ASN A 126 3.41 -5.05 -9.49
CA ASN A 126 4.58 -4.52 -10.19
C ASN A 126 4.22 -3.77 -11.46
N GLU A 127 3.35 -4.35 -12.28
CA GLU A 127 2.87 -3.73 -13.51
C GLU A 127 2.16 -2.41 -13.19
N MET A 128 1.31 -2.40 -12.15
CA MET A 128 0.59 -1.21 -11.71
C MET A 128 1.52 -0.13 -11.17
N PHE A 129 2.51 -0.48 -10.35
CA PHE A 129 3.48 0.49 -9.83
C PHE A 129 4.30 1.11 -10.96
N LYS A 130 4.82 0.29 -11.90
CA LYS A 130 5.57 0.79 -13.07
C LYS A 130 4.72 1.73 -13.92
N LYS A 131 3.49 1.34 -14.25
CA LYS A 131 2.57 2.13 -15.07
C LYS A 131 2.25 3.50 -14.45
N ASN A 132 2.27 3.59 -13.12
CA ASN A 132 1.97 4.81 -12.38
C ASN A 132 3.23 5.57 -11.92
N GLY A 133 4.43 5.18 -12.37
CA GLY A 133 5.68 5.84 -11.98
C GLY A 133 6.02 5.69 -10.50
N ILE A 134 5.56 4.62 -9.86
CA ILE A 134 5.80 4.34 -8.43
C ILE A 134 7.04 3.46 -8.32
N ASP A 135 8.11 4.04 -7.80
CA ASP A 135 9.38 3.34 -7.62
C ASP A 135 9.42 2.55 -6.30
N TYR A 136 8.83 1.35 -6.33
CA TYR A 136 8.79 0.42 -5.19
C TYR A 136 10.05 -0.47 -5.11
N TYR A 137 10.52 -0.99 -6.25
CA TYR A 137 11.61 -1.98 -6.28
C TYR A 137 12.98 -1.39 -5.99
N SER A 138 13.30 -0.20 -6.51
CA SER A 138 14.61 0.40 -6.21
C SER A 138 14.73 0.59 -4.70
N ARG A 139 13.64 1.04 -4.05
CA ARG A 139 13.59 1.27 -2.61
C ARG A 139 13.85 -0.04 -1.85
N ILE A 140 13.18 -1.14 -2.18
CA ILE A 140 13.39 -2.43 -1.49
C ILE A 140 14.81 -2.97 -1.69
N HIS A 141 15.41 -2.83 -2.87
CA HIS A 141 16.76 -3.32 -3.12
C HIS A 141 17.85 -2.48 -2.41
N HIS A 142 17.62 -1.19 -2.15
CA HIS A 142 18.52 -0.38 -1.31
C HIS A 142 18.50 -0.78 0.17
N LEU A 143 17.45 -1.44 0.67
CA LEU A 143 17.41 -2.01 2.03
C LEU A 143 18.24 -3.30 2.17
N GLY A 144 18.69 -3.88 1.06
CA GLY A 144 19.61 -5.01 1.05
C GLY A 144 21.04 -4.64 1.45
N ILE A 145 21.36 -3.33 1.52
CA ILE A 145 22.62 -2.86 2.08
C ILE A 145 22.44 -2.79 3.60
N LYS A 146 23.03 -3.75 4.33
CA LYS A 146 23.32 -3.56 5.75
C LYS A 146 24.36 -2.45 5.85
N VAL A 147 23.92 -1.20 6.00
CA VAL A 147 24.79 -0.12 6.47
C VAL A 147 24.79 -0.21 7.98
N ASP A 148 25.90 -0.73 8.51
CA ASP A 148 26.28 -0.66 9.91
C ASP A 148 26.54 0.79 10.35
N GLY A 149 26.49 1.04 11.66
CA GLY A 149 26.50 2.38 12.27
C GLY A 149 27.43 3.42 11.63
N PRO A 150 28.71 3.10 11.32
CA PRO A 150 29.64 4.03 10.70
C PRO A 150 29.17 4.56 9.33
N ALA A 151 28.47 3.73 8.55
CA ALA A 151 28.01 4.09 7.23
C ALA A 151 26.72 4.93 7.26
N VAL A 152 25.88 4.77 8.30
CA VAL A 152 24.74 5.67 8.56
C VAL A 152 25.24 7.06 8.95
N ASP A 153 26.26 7.13 9.81
CA ASP A 153 26.86 8.40 10.21
C ASP A 153 27.56 9.10 9.03
N ALA A 154 28.22 8.33 8.17
CA ALA A 154 28.77 8.85 6.91
C ALA A 154 27.67 9.37 5.98
N ALA A 155 26.56 8.64 5.81
CA ALA A 155 25.44 9.07 4.99
C ALA A 155 24.78 10.35 5.54
N ARG A 156 24.57 10.45 6.86
CA ARG A 156 24.06 11.67 7.51
C ARG A 156 25.01 12.85 7.31
N THR A 157 26.31 12.62 7.47
CA THR A 157 27.34 13.65 7.24
C THR A 157 27.32 14.14 5.79
N VAL A 158 27.18 13.24 4.82
CA VAL A 158 27.07 13.61 3.40
C VAL A 158 25.81 14.41 3.12
N VAL A 159 24.66 14.03 3.70
CA VAL A 159 23.40 14.77 3.58
C VAL A 159 23.52 16.16 4.20
N ASP A 160 24.10 16.28 5.39
CA ASP A 160 24.31 17.56 6.08
C ASP A 160 25.26 18.49 5.31
N ILE A 161 26.31 17.92 4.69
CA ILE A 161 27.22 18.68 3.81
C ILE A 161 26.48 19.13 2.55
N ALA A 162 25.72 18.23 1.90
CA ALA A 162 24.98 18.55 0.68
C ALA A 162 23.91 19.63 0.93
N ASP A 163 23.28 19.65 2.10
CA ASP A 163 22.34 20.70 2.50
C ASP A 163 23.04 22.03 2.75
N LYS A 164 24.16 22.03 3.49
CA LYS A 164 24.99 23.22 3.71
C LYS A 164 25.55 23.81 2.42
N LEU A 165 25.85 22.97 1.44
CA LEU A 165 26.31 23.39 0.11
C LEU A 165 25.14 23.78 -0.83
N GLY A 166 23.90 23.67 -0.38
CA GLY A 166 22.71 24.01 -1.18
C GLY A 166 22.43 23.05 -2.35
N ILE A 167 23.15 21.92 -2.42
CA ILE A 167 23.06 20.95 -3.51
C ILE A 167 21.70 20.25 -3.48
N LEU A 168 21.16 19.97 -2.29
CA LEU A 168 19.86 19.33 -2.15
C LEU A 168 18.72 20.18 -2.76
N LYS A 169 18.79 21.50 -2.64
CA LYS A 169 17.83 22.41 -3.29
C LYS A 169 17.96 22.43 -4.81
N ALA A 170 19.18 22.25 -5.34
CA ALA A 170 19.43 22.24 -6.77
C ALA A 170 19.01 20.91 -7.45
N VAL A 171 19.04 19.80 -6.72
CA VAL A 171 18.69 18.46 -7.22
C VAL A 171 17.21 18.14 -7.03
N PHE A 172 16.58 18.67 -5.98
CA PHE A 172 15.19 18.32 -5.60
C PHE A 172 14.17 19.47 -5.70
N GLY A 173 14.51 20.59 -6.36
CA GLY A 173 13.49 21.58 -6.80
C GLY A 173 13.01 21.24 -8.22
N ASN A 174 11.71 21.18 -8.55
CA ASN A 174 10.49 21.66 -7.90
C ASN A 174 9.61 20.56 -7.29
#